data_AF-A0A8I0TWI5-F1
#
_entry.id   AF-A0A8I0TWI5-F1
#
_cell.length_a   1.000
_cell.length_b   1.000
_cell.length_c   1.000
_cell.angle_alpha   90.00
_cell.angle_beta   90.00
_cell.angle_gamma   90.00
#
_symmetry.space_group_name_H-M   'P 1'
#
loop_
_entity.id
_entity.type
_entity.pdbx_description
1 polymer ?
#
loop_
_entity_poly.entity_id
_entity_poly.type
_entity_poly.pdbx_seq_one_letter_code
_entity_poly.pdbx_strand_id
1 'polypeptide(L)'
;MTTAPAPHTPPAPADTAATASPAPSPVASPAPSPAAPSRRLTVVADQTPDSPAPAGCNSSSPTTDVPGEASRARKAAAKAGAEIRGEVLLTLAQLRLATPRQLKALLLAHQQDTDHVRRALRNLLAESPALVGRTHRAQQSYWYCTPAGLAEAAASGELAPTAGRTTGKRIAASKTGLREHGLALVDTVVAFHQAEVADHADWQVEVAHPTPAGNLVPDGVVLLAGGSSAFVEIDRTMSYARLLAKLERYDAYRNAPPSGRGNAARAPRSHWQETYAGPSLDRPFPPVLFVFAPAPRRAAPATREAVFHERARHVSGVNYRLTVATTTLAQLTGQGPDQPVWRVVGHGEDRLALAMLPKAR
;
A
#
# COMPACT_ATOMS: atom_id res chain seq x y z
N MET A 1 39.45 -39.04 52.18
CA MET A 1 38.06 -39.40 52.52
C MET A 1 37.16 -38.26 52.12
N THR A 2 36.17 -38.60 51.32
CA THR A 2 35.32 -37.74 50.49
C THR A 2 33.94 -37.69 51.11
N THR A 3 33.28 -36.53 51.15
CA THR A 3 31.81 -36.47 51.06
C THR A 3 31.34 -35.08 50.64
N ALA A 4 30.60 -35.05 49.54
CA ALA A 4 29.90 -33.90 48.98
C ALA A 4 28.51 -33.73 49.63
N PRO A 5 27.87 -32.55 49.54
CA PRO A 5 26.44 -32.41 49.80
C PRO A 5 25.59 -32.52 48.52
N ALA A 6 24.42 -33.12 48.69
CA ALA A 6 23.40 -33.43 47.69
C ALA A 6 22.46 -32.22 47.39
N PRO A 7 21.65 -32.27 46.31
CA PRO A 7 20.96 -31.11 45.75
C PRO A 7 19.57 -30.87 46.35
N HIS A 8 19.20 -29.58 46.45
CA HIS A 8 17.87 -29.14 46.89
C HIS A 8 16.86 -29.12 45.73
N THR A 9 15.75 -29.82 45.94
CA THR A 9 14.53 -29.82 45.12
C THR A 9 13.77 -28.49 45.24
N PRO A 10 13.26 -27.89 44.15
CA PRO A 10 12.36 -26.74 44.23
C PRO A 10 10.88 -27.18 44.40
N PRO A 11 10.04 -26.41 45.12
CA PRO A 11 8.65 -26.77 45.37
C PRO A 11 7.73 -26.42 44.20
N ALA A 12 6.64 -27.20 44.08
CA ALA A 12 5.57 -27.07 43.10
C ALA A 12 4.74 -25.78 43.29
N PRO A 13 4.19 -25.19 42.20
CA PRO A 13 3.32 -24.03 42.31
C PRO A 13 1.89 -24.40 42.73
N ALA A 14 1.32 -23.53 43.56
CA ALA A 14 -0.03 -23.63 44.10
C ALA A 14 -1.11 -23.35 43.04
N ASP A 15 -2.12 -24.23 43.02
CA ASP A 15 -3.38 -24.02 42.32
C ASP A 15 -4.10 -22.79 42.86
N THR A 16 -4.39 -21.84 41.97
CA THR A 16 -5.40 -20.80 42.23
C THR A 16 -6.43 -20.83 41.12
N ALA A 17 -7.59 -21.40 41.45
CA ALA A 17 -8.78 -21.36 40.63
C ALA A 17 -9.30 -19.91 40.56
N ALA A 18 -9.31 -19.33 39.37
CA ALA A 18 -10.01 -18.09 39.08
C ALA A 18 -10.99 -18.32 37.92
N THR A 19 -12.27 -18.11 38.26
CA THR A 19 -13.46 -18.25 37.42
C THR A 19 -13.35 -17.43 36.14
N ALA A 20 -13.37 -18.09 34.98
CA ALA A 20 -13.42 -17.45 33.67
C ALA A 20 -14.87 -17.06 33.31
N SER A 21 -15.09 -15.77 33.02
CA SER A 21 -16.23 -15.32 32.20
C SER A 21 -15.85 -15.41 30.72
N PRO A 22 -16.81 -15.66 29.80
CA PRO A 22 -16.49 -15.94 28.41
C PRO A 22 -16.03 -14.69 27.65
N ALA A 23 -14.86 -14.76 27.04
CA ALA A 23 -14.38 -13.77 26.08
C ALA A 23 -15.11 -13.97 24.73
N PRO A 24 -15.41 -12.88 23.99
CA PRO A 24 -16.10 -12.96 22.71
C PRO A 24 -15.23 -13.66 21.65
N SER A 25 -15.85 -14.56 20.90
CA SER A 25 -15.26 -15.34 19.81
C SER A 25 -14.56 -14.44 18.77
N PRO A 26 -13.35 -14.81 18.28
CA PRO A 26 -12.76 -14.12 17.15
C PRO A 26 -13.48 -14.53 15.86
N VAL A 27 -13.96 -13.53 15.14
CA VAL A 27 -14.50 -13.66 13.79
C VAL A 27 -13.38 -14.16 12.87
N ALA A 28 -13.60 -15.33 12.28
CA ALA A 28 -12.72 -15.90 11.26
C ALA A 28 -12.60 -14.93 10.08
N SER A 29 -11.38 -14.53 9.75
CA SER A 29 -11.10 -13.79 8.50
C SER A 29 -11.23 -14.76 7.32
N PRO A 30 -11.97 -14.41 6.26
CA PRO A 30 -12.11 -15.28 5.10
C PRO A 30 -10.82 -15.29 4.26
N ALA A 31 -10.52 -16.44 3.67
CA ALA A 31 -9.45 -16.61 2.69
C ALA A 31 -9.73 -15.78 1.41
N PRO A 32 -8.68 -15.34 0.68
CA PRO A 32 -8.87 -14.59 -0.56
C PRO A 32 -9.50 -15.48 -1.64
N SER A 33 -10.70 -15.12 -2.09
CA SER A 33 -11.38 -15.70 -3.25
C SER A 33 -10.76 -15.22 -4.57
N PRO A 34 -10.87 -16.00 -5.66
CA PRO A 34 -10.35 -15.62 -6.97
C PRO A 34 -11.11 -14.41 -7.54
N ALA A 35 -10.38 -13.58 -8.28
CA ALA A 35 -10.83 -12.31 -8.84
C ALA A 35 -12.17 -12.43 -9.59
N ALA A 36 -13.19 -11.77 -9.05
CA ALA A 36 -14.41 -11.49 -9.78
C ALA A 36 -14.16 -10.31 -10.74
N PRO A 37 -14.85 -10.25 -11.89
CA PRO A 37 -14.74 -9.11 -12.80
C PRO A 37 -15.18 -7.82 -12.08
N SER A 38 -14.30 -6.81 -12.09
CA SER A 38 -14.49 -5.51 -11.43
C SER A 38 -15.87 -4.93 -11.69
N ARG A 39 -16.67 -4.78 -10.63
CA ARG A 39 -17.99 -4.18 -10.72
C ARG A 39 -17.81 -2.68 -10.47
N ARG A 40 -17.85 -1.86 -11.53
CA ARG A 40 -17.71 -0.40 -11.46
C ARG A 40 -18.49 0.17 -10.28
N LEU A 41 -17.79 0.77 -9.33
CA LEU A 41 -18.41 1.48 -8.22
C LEU A 41 -19.20 2.66 -8.75
N THR A 42 -20.52 2.56 -8.65
CA THR A 42 -21.41 3.69 -8.88
C THR A 42 -21.53 4.42 -7.56
N VAL A 43 -20.75 5.48 -7.35
CA VAL A 43 -20.98 6.41 -6.25
C VAL A 43 -22.27 7.16 -6.58
N VAL A 44 -23.39 6.65 -6.05
CA VAL A 44 -24.71 7.23 -6.22
C VAL A 44 -24.80 8.44 -5.30
N ALA A 45 -25.15 9.59 -5.86
CA ALA A 45 -25.51 10.76 -5.07
C ALA A 45 -26.79 10.43 -4.28
N ASP A 46 -26.72 10.55 -2.96
CA ASP A 46 -27.86 10.42 -2.07
C ASP A 46 -28.97 11.37 -2.54
N GLN A 47 -30.12 10.82 -2.92
CA GLN A 47 -31.29 11.62 -3.28
C GLN A 47 -31.91 12.11 -1.98
N THR A 48 -31.82 13.41 -1.74
CA THR A 48 -32.61 14.10 -0.70
C THR A 48 -34.08 13.71 -0.80
N PRO A 49 -34.73 13.24 0.29
CA PRO A 49 -36.16 13.06 0.32
C PRO A 49 -36.85 14.43 0.36
N ASP A 50 -37.82 14.60 -0.52
CA ASP A 50 -38.72 15.74 -0.60
C ASP A 50 -39.36 16.08 0.77
N SER A 51 -39.38 17.37 1.09
CA SER A 51 -40.33 17.94 2.05
C SER A 51 -41.27 18.91 1.31
N PRO A 52 -42.55 18.99 1.70
CA PRO A 52 -43.62 19.50 0.86
C PRO A 52 -43.68 21.03 0.90
N ALA A 53 -43.95 21.65 -0.25
CA ALA A 53 -44.38 23.05 -0.32
C ALA A 53 -45.90 23.14 -0.54
N PRO A 54 -46.59 24.11 0.08
CA PRO A 54 -48.05 24.24 0.03
C PRO A 54 -48.54 24.88 -1.28
N ALA A 55 -49.84 24.69 -1.52
CA ALA A 55 -50.61 25.10 -2.68
C ALA A 55 -50.60 26.62 -2.96
N GLY A 56 -50.71 27.00 -4.24
CA GLY A 56 -51.01 28.37 -4.67
C GLY A 56 -51.06 28.55 -6.18
N CYS A 57 -52.22 28.93 -6.71
CA CYS A 57 -52.66 28.96 -8.09
C CYS A 57 -51.98 29.96 -9.07
N ASN A 58 -51.90 29.52 -10.34
CA ASN A 58 -52.20 30.20 -11.62
C ASN A 58 -51.60 31.57 -11.99
N SER A 59 -50.77 31.63 -13.04
CA SER A 59 -51.14 32.16 -14.38
C SER A 59 -49.95 32.38 -15.33
N SER A 60 -50.24 32.17 -16.61
CA SER A 60 -49.47 32.19 -17.86
C SER A 60 -48.46 33.33 -18.09
N SER A 61 -47.31 32.99 -18.70
CA SER A 61 -46.85 33.49 -20.03
C SER A 61 -45.57 32.76 -20.48
N PRO A 62 -45.40 32.39 -21.76
CA PRO A 62 -44.22 31.71 -22.25
C PRO A 62 -43.20 32.72 -22.79
N THR A 63 -42.08 32.90 -22.10
CA THR A 63 -40.85 33.43 -22.70
C THR A 63 -39.89 32.27 -22.89
N THR A 64 -39.72 31.87 -24.15
CA THR A 64 -38.69 30.92 -24.58
C THR A 64 -37.32 31.59 -24.53
N ASP A 65 -36.80 31.79 -23.32
CA ASP A 65 -35.35 31.88 -23.12
C ASP A 65 -34.82 30.45 -23.15
N VAL A 66 -34.19 30.10 -24.26
CA VAL A 66 -33.52 28.83 -24.48
C VAL A 66 -32.44 28.65 -23.40
N PRO A 67 -32.60 27.78 -22.37
CA PRO A 67 -31.56 27.47 -21.42
C PRO A 67 -30.74 26.32 -22.01
N GLY A 68 -30.24 26.51 -23.22
CA GLY A 68 -29.77 25.42 -24.06
C GLY A 68 -28.29 25.14 -23.88
N GLU A 69 -27.47 26.17 -23.95
CA GLU A 69 -26.05 25.94 -24.27
C GLU A 69 -25.15 26.00 -23.04
N ALA A 70 -25.28 27.03 -22.20
CA ALA A 70 -24.53 27.13 -20.94
C ALA A 70 -24.95 26.05 -19.92
N SER A 71 -26.24 25.69 -19.90
CA SER A 71 -26.78 24.65 -19.02
C SER A 71 -26.39 23.25 -19.50
N ARG A 72 -26.43 22.97 -20.82
CA ARG A 72 -25.91 21.70 -21.37
C ARG A 72 -24.40 21.59 -21.23
N ALA A 73 -23.64 22.66 -21.44
CA ALA A 73 -22.19 22.67 -21.22
C ALA A 73 -21.84 22.41 -19.75
N ARG A 74 -22.56 23.00 -18.79
CA ARG A 74 -22.42 22.69 -17.35
C ARG A 74 -22.81 21.25 -17.03
N LYS A 75 -23.90 20.73 -17.60
CA LYS A 75 -24.39 19.36 -17.37
C LYS A 75 -23.47 18.31 -18.00
N ALA A 76 -22.90 18.59 -19.17
CA ALA A 76 -21.90 17.75 -19.83
C ALA A 76 -20.55 17.80 -19.10
N ALA A 77 -20.12 18.97 -18.61
CA ALA A 77 -18.92 19.11 -17.78
C ALA A 77 -19.06 18.42 -16.41
N ALA A 78 -20.26 18.39 -15.82
CA ALA A 78 -20.55 17.63 -14.61
C ALA A 78 -20.51 16.11 -14.84
N LYS A 79 -20.87 15.65 -16.05
CA LYS A 79 -20.82 14.23 -16.42
C LYS A 79 -19.40 13.75 -16.76
N ALA A 80 -18.52 14.63 -17.24
CA ALA A 80 -17.15 14.29 -17.59
C ALA A 80 -16.28 14.03 -16.34
N GLY A 81 -15.70 12.84 -16.25
CA GLY A 81 -14.94 12.39 -15.08
C GLY A 81 -15.80 11.70 -14.03
N ALA A 82 -17.13 11.62 -14.22
CA ALA A 82 -18.03 10.87 -13.35
C ALA A 82 -17.75 9.36 -13.43
N GLU A 83 -17.34 8.89 -14.61
CA GLU A 83 -17.05 7.51 -14.94
C GLU A 83 -15.89 6.93 -14.14
N ILE A 84 -14.94 7.76 -13.68
CA ILE A 84 -13.75 7.33 -12.94
C ILE A 84 -13.73 7.71 -11.47
N ARG A 85 -14.81 8.28 -10.92
CA ARG A 85 -14.79 8.77 -9.52
C ARG A 85 -14.61 7.65 -8.51
N GLY A 86 -15.29 6.53 -8.75
CA GLY A 86 -15.15 5.32 -7.93
C GLY A 86 -13.71 4.81 -7.94
N GLU A 87 -13.11 4.69 -9.12
CA GLU A 87 -11.72 4.27 -9.28
C GLU A 87 -10.75 5.25 -8.61
N VAL A 88 -10.94 6.56 -8.77
CA VAL A 88 -10.16 7.59 -8.07
C VAL A 88 -10.25 7.43 -6.54
N LEU A 89 -11.45 7.20 -6.00
CA LEU A 89 -11.64 6.99 -4.56
C LEU A 89 -10.92 5.72 -4.09
N LEU A 90 -11.05 4.61 -4.82
CA LEU A 90 -10.38 3.34 -4.52
C LEU A 90 -8.86 3.49 -4.55
N THR A 91 -8.30 4.09 -5.59
CA THR A 91 -6.84 4.32 -5.69
C THR A 91 -6.35 5.20 -4.55
N LEU A 92 -7.08 6.26 -4.18
CA LEU A 92 -6.72 7.10 -3.03
C LEU A 92 -6.88 6.37 -1.69
N ALA A 93 -7.82 5.45 -1.56
CA ALA A 93 -7.97 4.62 -0.36
C ALA A 93 -6.81 3.62 -0.23
N GLN A 94 -6.39 3.02 -1.33
CA GLN A 94 -5.29 2.06 -1.38
C GLN A 94 -3.93 2.72 -1.14
N LEU A 95 -3.63 3.81 -1.87
CA LEU A 95 -2.33 4.50 -1.87
C LEU A 95 -2.25 5.68 -0.89
N ARG A 96 -3.37 6.05 -0.26
CA ARG A 96 -3.54 7.07 0.79
C ARG A 96 -3.37 8.52 0.33
N LEU A 97 -2.49 8.79 -0.63
CA LEU A 97 -2.21 10.13 -1.15
C LEU A 97 -1.74 10.03 -2.61
N ALA A 98 -2.21 10.91 -3.49
CA ALA A 98 -1.65 11.03 -4.82
C ALA A 98 -1.80 12.46 -5.39
N THR A 99 -1.01 12.77 -6.41
CA THR A 99 -1.21 13.93 -7.28
C THR A 99 -2.12 13.59 -8.46
N PRO A 100 -2.76 14.58 -9.12
CA PRO A 100 -3.52 14.32 -10.35
C PRO A 100 -2.68 13.68 -11.46
N ARG A 101 -1.37 13.98 -11.51
CA ARG A 101 -0.44 13.36 -12.47
C ARG A 101 -0.26 11.87 -12.21
N GLN A 102 -0.09 11.49 -10.94
CA GLN A 102 0.04 10.09 -10.55
C GLN A 102 -1.26 9.33 -10.79
N LEU A 103 -2.41 9.88 -10.39
CA LEU A 103 -3.71 9.27 -10.65
C LEU A 103 -3.97 9.10 -12.15
N LYS A 104 -3.59 10.07 -12.98
CA LYS A 104 -3.66 9.94 -14.44
C LYS A 104 -2.80 8.78 -14.93
N ALA A 105 -1.57 8.67 -14.42
CA ALA A 105 -0.64 7.63 -14.84
C ALA A 105 -1.13 6.22 -14.50
N LEU A 106 -1.91 6.06 -13.43
CA LEU A 106 -2.51 4.80 -13.01
C LEU A 106 -3.85 4.50 -13.69
N LEU A 107 -4.73 5.49 -13.84
CA LEU A 107 -6.12 5.25 -14.25
C LEU A 107 -6.37 5.53 -15.74
N LEU A 108 -5.58 6.40 -16.35
CA LEU A 108 -5.81 6.93 -17.68
C LEU A 108 -4.50 7.00 -18.47
N ALA A 109 -3.75 5.90 -18.50
CA ALA A 109 -2.41 5.83 -19.09
C ALA A 109 -2.34 6.45 -20.50
N HIS A 110 -3.35 6.19 -21.35
CA HIS A 110 -3.41 6.63 -22.75
C HIS A 110 -3.83 8.09 -22.96
N GLN A 111 -4.35 8.79 -21.95
CA GLN A 111 -4.70 10.21 -22.10
C GLN A 111 -3.43 11.07 -22.06
N GLN A 112 -3.44 12.26 -22.66
CA GLN A 112 -2.26 13.16 -22.60
C GLN A 112 -2.28 13.99 -21.31
N ASP A 113 -3.42 14.58 -20.97
CA ASP A 113 -3.53 15.56 -19.90
C ASP A 113 -4.16 15.04 -18.60
N THR A 114 -3.97 15.80 -17.52
CA THR A 114 -4.55 15.49 -16.19
C THR A 114 -5.98 16.03 -16.00
N ASP A 115 -6.55 16.64 -17.04
CA ASP A 115 -7.82 17.36 -16.97
C ASP A 115 -8.99 16.50 -16.52
N HIS A 116 -9.07 15.28 -17.04
CA HIS A 116 -10.13 14.35 -16.73
C HIS A 116 -10.13 13.96 -15.24
N VAL A 117 -8.95 13.61 -14.72
CA VAL A 117 -8.73 13.32 -13.30
C VAL A 117 -9.00 14.55 -12.43
N ARG A 118 -8.54 15.74 -12.84
CA ARG A 118 -8.80 16.97 -12.09
C ARG A 118 -10.29 17.30 -12.00
N ARG A 119 -11.06 17.02 -13.06
CA ARG A 119 -12.53 17.15 -13.05
C ARG A 119 -13.17 16.13 -12.12
N ALA A 120 -12.79 14.84 -12.22
CA ALA A 120 -13.29 13.78 -11.34
C ALA A 120 -13.07 14.13 -9.85
N LEU A 121 -11.87 14.59 -9.49
CA LEU A 121 -11.54 15.00 -8.12
C LEU A 121 -12.32 16.24 -7.64
N ARG A 122 -12.54 17.22 -8.53
CA ARG A 122 -13.36 18.40 -8.20
C ARG A 122 -14.83 18.02 -8.00
N ASN A 123 -15.38 17.16 -8.86
CA ASN A 123 -16.76 16.70 -8.74
C ASN A 123 -16.95 15.87 -7.46
N LEU A 124 -16.01 14.95 -7.17
CA LEU A 124 -16.03 14.16 -5.93
C LEU A 124 -15.96 15.06 -4.68
N LEU A 125 -15.14 16.11 -4.70
CA LEU A 125 -15.08 17.08 -3.60
C LEU A 125 -16.35 17.93 -3.48
N ALA A 126 -17.00 18.29 -4.59
CA ALA A 126 -18.21 19.11 -4.59
C ALA A 126 -19.45 18.33 -4.15
N GLU A 127 -19.59 17.09 -4.62
CA GLU A 127 -20.76 16.23 -4.35
C GLU A 127 -20.62 15.46 -3.03
N SER A 128 -19.39 15.08 -2.66
CA SER A 128 -19.12 14.26 -1.50
C SER A 128 -17.88 14.75 -0.75
N PRO A 129 -17.89 16.00 -0.21
CA PRO A 129 -16.73 16.61 0.44
C PRO A 129 -16.22 15.83 1.66
N ALA A 130 -17.06 14.97 2.23
CA ALA A 130 -16.67 14.09 3.32
C ALA A 130 -15.69 13.00 2.89
N LEU A 131 -15.67 12.56 1.62
CA LEU A 131 -14.92 11.38 1.17
C LEU A 131 -13.46 11.67 0.81
N VAL A 132 -13.17 12.85 0.27
CA VAL A 132 -11.82 13.22 -0.17
C VAL A 132 -11.41 14.58 0.35
N GLY A 133 -10.10 14.75 0.55
CA GLY A 133 -9.51 16.04 0.89
C GLY A 133 -8.41 16.45 -0.07
N ARG A 134 -8.12 17.75 -0.05
CA ARG A 134 -7.07 18.37 -0.87
C ARG A 134 -6.19 19.26 -0.01
N THR A 135 -4.88 19.20 -0.25
CA THR A 135 -3.92 20.17 0.27
C THR A 135 -3.01 20.67 -0.84
N HIS A 136 -2.37 21.83 -0.66
CA HIS A 136 -1.51 22.47 -1.65
C HIS A 136 -0.13 22.74 -1.08
N ARG A 137 0.93 22.45 -1.84
CA ARG A 137 2.31 22.84 -1.52
C ARG A 137 3.11 22.95 -2.82
N ALA A 138 4.02 23.92 -2.90
CA ALA A 138 4.93 24.09 -4.04
C ALA A 138 4.21 24.04 -5.41
N GLN A 139 3.05 24.72 -5.52
CA GLN A 139 2.19 24.76 -6.72
C GLN A 139 1.58 23.41 -7.15
N GLN A 140 1.63 22.38 -6.30
CA GLN A 140 1.02 21.09 -6.54
C GLN A 140 -0.12 20.83 -5.56
N SER A 141 -1.21 20.26 -6.07
CA SER A 141 -2.31 19.75 -5.26
C SER A 141 -2.10 18.27 -4.97
N TYR A 142 -2.27 17.90 -3.70
CA TYR A 142 -2.26 16.52 -3.25
C TYR A 142 -3.64 16.15 -2.74
N TRP A 143 -4.09 14.98 -3.15
CA TRP A 143 -5.41 14.48 -2.86
C TRP A 143 -5.30 13.22 -2.01
N TYR A 144 -6.19 13.08 -1.05
CA TYR A 144 -6.18 11.95 -0.13
C TYR A 144 -7.60 11.52 0.20
N CYS A 145 -7.74 10.25 0.57
CA CYS A 145 -8.97 9.70 1.09
C CYS A 145 -9.13 10.06 2.58
N THR A 146 -10.31 10.52 2.99
CA THR A 146 -10.64 10.80 4.39
C THR A 146 -11.04 9.50 5.11
N PRO A 147 -11.24 9.49 6.45
CA PRO A 147 -11.83 8.34 7.12
C PRO A 147 -13.18 7.88 6.54
N ALA A 148 -14.05 8.83 6.16
CA ALA A 148 -15.34 8.50 5.54
C ALA A 148 -15.15 7.91 4.14
N GLY A 149 -14.22 8.45 3.34
CA GLY A 149 -13.89 7.88 2.04
C GLY A 149 -13.28 6.48 2.13
N LEU A 150 -12.48 6.21 3.18
CA LEU A 150 -11.94 4.87 3.42
C LEU A 150 -13.04 3.88 3.80
N ALA A 151 -14.01 4.31 4.62
CA ALA A 151 -15.17 3.49 4.95
C ALA A 151 -16.04 3.20 3.72
N GLU A 152 -16.28 4.21 2.88
CA GLU A 152 -17.00 4.06 1.60
C GLU A 152 -16.27 3.09 0.66
N ALA A 153 -14.96 3.27 0.49
CA ALA A 153 -14.13 2.38 -0.31
C ALA A 153 -14.13 0.95 0.24
N ALA A 154 -14.12 0.76 1.56
CA ALA A 154 -14.21 -0.57 2.17
C ALA A 154 -15.61 -1.19 1.98
N ALA A 155 -16.68 -0.39 2.05
CA ALA A 155 -18.06 -0.85 1.86
C ALA A 155 -18.33 -1.35 0.43
N SER A 156 -17.51 -0.94 -0.55
CA SER A 156 -17.57 -1.48 -1.91
C SER A 156 -17.22 -2.96 -2.01
N GLY A 157 -16.46 -3.50 -1.04
CA GLY A 157 -15.89 -4.85 -1.10
C GLY A 157 -14.67 -5.01 -2.01
N GLU A 158 -14.27 -3.96 -2.73
CA GLU A 158 -13.12 -3.99 -3.67
C GLU A 158 -11.76 -3.86 -2.95
N LEU A 159 -11.76 -3.43 -1.68
CA LEU A 159 -10.55 -3.32 -0.86
C LEU A 159 -10.67 -4.14 0.43
N ALA A 160 -9.58 -4.82 0.80
CA ALA A 160 -9.48 -5.48 2.09
C ALA A 160 -9.64 -4.45 3.24
N PRO A 161 -10.33 -4.80 4.34
CA PRO A 161 -10.49 -3.89 5.47
C PRO A 161 -9.14 -3.47 6.07
N THR A 162 -8.81 -2.18 6.04
CA THR A 162 -7.56 -1.65 6.62
C THR A 162 -7.82 -0.95 7.95
N ALA A 163 -8.07 -1.72 9.02
CA ALA A 163 -8.22 -1.17 10.37
C ALA A 163 -6.89 -0.56 10.87
N GLY A 164 -6.95 0.59 11.55
CA GLY A 164 -5.80 1.20 12.24
C GLY A 164 -4.75 1.90 11.36
N ARG A 165 -4.98 2.00 10.05
CA ARG A 165 -4.03 2.61 9.10
C ARG A 165 -3.94 4.13 9.30
N THR A 166 -2.73 4.68 9.26
CA THR A 166 -2.56 6.14 9.31
C THR A 166 -3.25 6.78 8.09
N THR A 167 -4.16 7.70 8.34
CA THR A 167 -5.01 8.29 7.29
C THR A 167 -4.21 9.17 6.32
N GLY A 168 -4.65 9.23 5.07
CA GLY A 168 -4.05 10.10 4.05
C GLY A 168 -4.01 11.58 4.46
N LYS A 169 -5.02 12.03 5.25
CA LYS A 169 -5.06 13.38 5.84
C LYS A 169 -3.83 13.69 6.71
N ARG A 170 -3.41 12.74 7.57
CA ARG A 170 -2.25 12.92 8.45
C ARG A 170 -0.94 12.98 7.66
N ILE A 171 -0.83 12.17 6.60
CA ILE A 171 0.33 12.19 5.69
C ILE A 171 0.39 13.51 4.94
N ALA A 172 -0.73 13.91 4.32
CA ALA A 172 -0.84 15.11 3.51
C ALA A 172 -0.51 16.38 4.29
N ALA A 173 -0.94 16.44 5.57
CA ALA A 173 -0.67 17.55 6.48
C ALA A 173 0.74 17.53 7.09
N SER A 174 1.50 16.43 6.93
CA SER A 174 2.78 16.28 7.60
C SER A 174 3.84 17.26 7.08
N LYS A 175 4.54 17.88 8.04
CA LYS A 175 5.74 18.71 7.79
C LYS A 175 7.03 17.89 7.83
N THR A 176 6.99 16.63 8.26
CA THR A 176 8.18 15.80 8.56
C THR A 176 8.68 14.96 7.37
N GLY A 177 8.27 15.28 6.14
CA GLY A 177 8.70 14.55 4.95
C GLY A 177 7.86 13.29 4.64
N LEU A 178 6.89 12.94 5.49
CA LEU A 178 6.01 11.78 5.30
C LEU A 178 5.16 11.90 4.04
N ARG A 179 4.73 13.11 3.66
CA ARG A 179 4.04 13.36 2.40
C ARG A 179 4.91 12.95 1.22
N GLU A 180 6.11 13.49 1.15
CA GLU A 180 7.02 13.24 0.04
C GLU A 180 7.55 11.79 0.03
N HIS A 181 7.55 11.10 1.17
CA HIS A 181 7.73 9.64 1.25
C HIS A 181 6.57 8.89 0.59
N GLY A 182 5.33 9.21 0.96
CA GLY A 182 4.14 8.60 0.35
C GLY A 182 4.06 8.86 -1.17
N LEU A 183 4.44 10.05 -1.64
CA LEU A 183 4.49 10.35 -3.06
C LEU A 183 5.57 9.54 -3.80
N ALA A 184 6.74 9.33 -3.20
CA ALA A 184 7.79 8.48 -3.77
C ALA A 184 7.37 7.00 -3.86
N LEU A 185 6.58 6.53 -2.89
CA LEU A 185 5.93 5.22 -2.98
C LEU A 185 4.96 5.16 -4.15
N VAL A 186 4.11 6.17 -4.35
CA VAL A 186 3.20 6.19 -5.51
C VAL A 186 3.95 6.27 -6.85
N ASP A 187 5.05 7.01 -6.94
CA ASP A 187 5.89 7.01 -8.14
C ASP A 187 6.51 5.62 -8.41
N THR A 188 6.81 4.86 -7.35
CA THR A 188 7.26 3.47 -7.44
C THR A 188 6.12 2.57 -7.96
N VAL A 189 4.90 2.72 -7.44
CA VAL A 189 3.71 1.99 -7.94
C VAL A 189 3.45 2.30 -9.42
N VAL A 190 3.53 3.57 -9.82
CA VAL A 190 3.38 4.00 -11.21
C VAL A 190 4.41 3.32 -12.11
N ALA A 191 5.68 3.25 -11.69
CA ALA A 191 6.73 2.61 -12.48
C ALA A 191 6.45 1.11 -12.70
N PHE A 192 5.95 0.40 -11.69
CA PHE A 192 5.57 -1.01 -11.81
C PHE A 192 4.33 -1.20 -12.70
N HIS A 193 3.33 -0.34 -12.55
CA HIS A 193 2.12 -0.37 -13.36
C HIS A 193 2.40 -0.10 -14.84
N GLN A 194 3.23 0.92 -15.14
CA GLN A 194 3.57 1.28 -16.52
C GLN A 194 4.43 0.23 -17.23
N ALA A 195 5.23 -0.53 -16.48
CA ALA A 195 6.01 -1.64 -17.01
C ALA A 195 5.21 -2.95 -17.07
N GLU A 196 3.92 -2.93 -16.71
CA GLU A 196 3.03 -4.09 -16.70
C GLU A 196 3.53 -5.26 -15.84
N VAL A 197 4.42 -4.99 -14.87
CA VAL A 197 4.96 -6.01 -13.96
C VAL A 197 4.05 -6.25 -12.75
N ALA A 198 3.14 -5.34 -12.45
CA ALA A 198 2.10 -5.44 -11.43
C ALA A 198 1.01 -4.40 -11.68
N ASP A 199 -0.26 -4.71 -11.42
CA ASP A 199 -1.28 -3.67 -11.42
C ASP A 199 -1.18 -2.81 -10.14
N HIS A 200 -1.67 -1.58 -10.19
CA HIS A 200 -1.67 -0.70 -9.03
C HIS A 200 -2.61 -1.19 -7.90
N ALA A 201 -3.65 -1.95 -8.23
CA ALA A 201 -4.55 -2.59 -7.28
C ALA A 201 -3.92 -3.80 -6.57
N ASP A 202 -2.80 -4.34 -7.08
CA ASP A 202 -2.06 -5.45 -6.48
C ASP A 202 -1.14 -5.03 -5.31
N TRP A 203 -1.14 -3.72 -4.98
CA TRP A 203 -0.28 -3.16 -3.95
C TRP A 203 -0.98 -3.06 -2.59
N GLN A 204 -0.36 -3.62 -1.56
CA GLN A 204 -0.76 -3.41 -0.18
C GLN A 204 0.28 -2.54 0.52
N VAL A 205 -0.13 -1.39 1.05
CA VAL A 205 0.80 -0.39 1.60
C VAL A 205 0.70 -0.33 3.13
N GLU A 206 1.84 -0.39 3.82
CA GLU A 206 1.96 -0.44 5.29
C GLU A 206 1.22 -1.63 5.95
N VAL A 207 1.34 -2.83 5.38
CA VAL A 207 0.79 -4.06 5.99
C VAL A 207 1.69 -4.54 7.13
N ALA A 208 1.09 -4.84 8.28
CA ALA A 208 1.82 -5.36 9.43
C ALA A 208 2.02 -6.87 9.33
N HIS A 209 3.25 -7.30 9.57
CA HIS A 209 3.66 -8.70 9.57
C HIS A 209 4.17 -9.05 10.97
N PRO A 210 3.55 -10.00 11.67
CA PRO A 210 3.92 -10.31 13.04
C PRO A 210 5.30 -10.97 13.09
N THR A 211 6.14 -10.52 14.03
CA THR A 211 7.39 -11.20 14.39
C THR A 211 7.50 -11.29 15.92
N PRO A 212 8.33 -12.19 16.47
CA PRO A 212 8.56 -12.26 17.92
C PRO A 212 9.05 -10.95 18.55
N ALA A 213 9.73 -10.09 17.77
CA ALA A 213 10.26 -8.81 18.22
C ALA A 213 9.33 -7.61 17.92
N GLY A 214 8.06 -7.88 17.57
CA GLY A 214 7.07 -6.87 17.15
C GLY A 214 6.86 -6.84 15.64
N ASN A 215 5.92 -6.02 15.17
CA ASN A 215 5.52 -6.05 13.76
C ASN A 215 6.60 -5.47 12.82
N LEU A 216 6.85 -6.19 11.73
CA LEU A 216 7.51 -5.68 10.53
C LEU A 216 6.45 -5.01 9.65
N VAL A 217 6.71 -3.77 9.22
CA VAL A 217 5.80 -3.01 8.35
C VAL A 217 6.58 -2.51 7.14
N PRO A 218 6.48 -3.18 5.98
CA PRO A 218 7.00 -2.69 4.70
C PRO A 218 6.27 -1.43 4.27
N ASP A 219 6.93 -0.55 3.50
CA ASP A 219 6.23 0.57 2.85
C ASP A 219 5.20 0.05 1.84
N GLY A 220 5.55 -1.01 1.09
CA GLY A 220 4.64 -1.69 0.18
C GLY A 220 4.92 -3.19 0.07
N VAL A 221 3.88 -3.95 -0.26
CA VAL A 221 3.93 -5.34 -0.72
C VAL A 221 3.19 -5.37 -2.05
N VAL A 222 3.81 -5.92 -3.08
CA VAL A 222 3.22 -6.01 -4.42
C VAL A 222 3.09 -7.46 -4.85
N LEU A 223 1.93 -7.83 -5.41
CA LEU A 223 1.79 -9.06 -6.19
C LEU A 223 2.20 -8.78 -7.64
N LEU A 224 3.24 -9.46 -8.12
CA LEU A 224 3.75 -9.32 -9.47
C LEU A 224 2.91 -10.15 -10.46
N ALA A 225 2.93 -9.78 -11.74
CA ALA A 225 2.21 -10.47 -12.82
C ALA A 225 2.57 -11.97 -12.94
N GLY A 226 3.81 -12.35 -12.56
CA GLY A 226 4.24 -13.75 -12.45
C GLY A 226 3.67 -14.50 -11.24
N GLY A 227 2.75 -13.89 -10.50
CA GLY A 227 2.10 -14.40 -9.30
C GLY A 227 2.97 -14.40 -8.04
N SER A 228 4.23 -13.96 -8.10
CA SER A 228 5.13 -13.83 -6.94
C SER A 228 4.96 -12.49 -6.26
N SER A 229 5.24 -12.41 -4.95
CA SER A 229 5.22 -11.12 -4.24
C SER A 229 6.62 -10.52 -4.13
N ALA A 230 6.69 -9.21 -3.87
CA ALA A 230 7.91 -8.51 -3.46
C ALA A 230 7.60 -7.52 -2.32
N PHE A 231 8.54 -7.37 -1.39
CA PHE A 231 8.51 -6.32 -0.36
C PHE A 231 9.22 -5.08 -0.89
N VAL A 232 8.68 -3.89 -0.63
CA VAL A 232 9.20 -2.63 -1.12
C VAL A 232 9.40 -1.67 0.04
N GLU A 233 10.60 -1.08 0.09
CA GLU A 233 11.02 -0.10 1.08
C GLU A 233 11.49 1.16 0.35
N ILE A 234 10.88 2.29 0.68
CA ILE A 234 11.29 3.59 0.16
C ILE A 234 12.22 4.23 1.19
N ASP A 235 13.43 4.58 0.78
CA ASP A 235 14.31 5.38 1.61
C ASP A 235 14.49 6.78 1.06
N ARG A 236 14.36 7.75 1.94
CA ARG A 236 14.63 9.17 1.65
C ARG A 236 15.58 9.77 2.67
N THR A 237 15.42 9.40 3.94
CA THR A 237 16.06 10.10 5.05
C THR A 237 16.55 9.17 6.15
N MET A 238 16.28 7.86 6.08
CA MET A 238 16.56 6.93 7.16
C MET A 238 18.06 6.81 7.41
N SER A 239 18.49 6.59 8.65
CA SER A 239 19.90 6.29 8.92
C SER A 239 20.23 4.91 8.37
N TYR A 240 21.48 4.70 7.94
CA TYR A 240 21.92 3.38 7.47
C TYR A 240 21.72 2.30 8.53
N ALA A 241 21.99 2.60 9.81
CA ALA A 241 21.73 1.67 10.91
C ALA A 241 20.26 1.22 10.98
N ARG A 242 19.31 2.14 10.76
CA ARG A 242 17.88 1.79 10.73
C ARG A 242 17.49 0.99 9.48
N LEU A 243 18.12 1.25 8.34
CA LEU A 243 17.92 0.43 7.13
C LEU A 243 18.45 -0.99 7.32
N LEU A 244 19.62 -1.17 7.93
CA LEU A 244 20.16 -2.48 8.27
C LEU A 244 19.28 -3.21 9.30
N ALA A 245 18.80 -2.50 10.33
CA ALA A 245 17.85 -3.06 11.29
C ALA A 245 16.51 -3.49 10.64
N LYS A 246 16.10 -2.88 9.52
CA LYS A 246 14.97 -3.40 8.73
C LYS A 246 15.30 -4.75 8.12
N LEU A 247 16.50 -4.93 7.54
CA LEU A 247 16.92 -6.23 6.99
C LEU A 247 16.93 -7.33 8.06
N GLU A 248 17.42 -7.03 9.26
CA GLU A 248 17.37 -7.96 10.41
C GLU A 248 15.93 -8.34 10.77
N ARG A 249 14.98 -7.40 10.69
CA ARG A 249 13.55 -7.70 10.91
C ARG A 249 12.95 -8.55 9.79
N TYR A 250 13.34 -8.35 8.53
CA TYR A 250 12.94 -9.23 7.43
C TYR A 250 13.46 -10.65 7.64
N ASP A 251 14.71 -10.80 8.07
CA ASP A 251 15.26 -12.12 8.39
C ASP A 251 14.53 -12.76 9.58
N ALA A 252 14.25 -11.99 10.64
CA ALA A 252 13.44 -12.45 11.77
C ALA A 252 12.02 -12.87 11.34
N TYR A 253 11.41 -12.15 10.40
CA TYR A 253 10.09 -12.49 9.87
C TYR A 253 10.11 -13.76 9.02
N ARG A 254 11.11 -13.92 8.16
CA ARG A 254 11.34 -15.16 7.38
C ARG A 254 11.47 -16.38 8.29
N ASN A 255 12.18 -16.21 9.41
CA ASN A 255 12.48 -17.28 10.37
C ASN A 255 11.43 -17.36 11.51
N ALA A 256 10.34 -16.59 11.44
CA ALA A 256 9.30 -16.63 12.46
C ALA A 256 8.64 -18.02 12.51
N PRO A 257 8.37 -18.56 13.71
CA PRO A 257 7.73 -19.86 13.83
C PRO A 257 6.32 -19.85 13.20
N PRO A 258 5.82 -21.02 12.75
CA PRO A 258 4.43 -21.18 12.36
C PRO A 258 3.45 -20.60 13.38
N SER A 259 2.51 -19.80 12.91
CA SER A 259 1.44 -19.24 13.74
C SER A 259 0.25 -20.20 13.78
N GLY A 260 -0.24 -20.54 14.98
CA GLY A 260 -1.49 -21.29 15.18
C GLY A 260 -1.31 -22.73 15.69
N ARG A 261 -2.39 -23.31 16.26
CA ARG A 261 -2.47 -24.77 16.53
C ARG A 261 -2.56 -25.46 15.17
N GLY A 262 -1.48 -26.12 14.76
CA GLY A 262 -1.39 -26.80 13.46
C GLY A 262 -2.60 -27.70 13.23
N ASN A 263 -3.17 -27.61 12.02
CA ASN A 263 -4.07 -28.64 11.53
C ASN A 263 -3.20 -29.88 11.24
N ALA A 264 -3.44 -31.00 11.94
CA ALA A 264 -2.63 -32.22 11.80
C ALA A 264 -2.57 -32.74 10.35
N ALA A 265 -3.50 -32.30 9.49
CA ALA A 265 -3.57 -32.66 8.07
C ALA A 265 -2.63 -31.83 7.15
N ARG A 266 -1.95 -30.78 7.64
CA ARG A 266 -1.10 -29.91 6.81
C ARG A 266 0.27 -29.69 7.45
N ALA A 267 1.32 -29.71 6.63
CA ALA A 267 2.66 -29.33 7.07
C ALA A 267 2.64 -27.92 7.69
N PRO A 268 3.30 -27.70 8.85
CA PRO A 268 3.38 -26.38 9.47
C PRO A 268 3.97 -25.36 8.51
N ARG A 269 3.33 -24.18 8.41
CA ARG A 269 3.80 -23.07 7.58
C ARG A 269 4.01 -21.84 8.46
N SER A 270 5.13 -21.15 8.24
CA SER A 270 5.32 -19.80 8.80
C SER A 270 4.30 -18.83 8.20
N HIS A 271 4.03 -17.72 8.89
CA HIS A 271 3.06 -16.73 8.44
C HIS A 271 3.35 -16.27 6.99
N TRP A 272 4.60 -16.00 6.63
CA TRP A 272 4.92 -15.54 5.27
C TRP A 272 4.64 -16.63 4.21
N GLN A 273 4.80 -17.91 4.54
CA GLN A 273 4.47 -19.00 3.63
C GLN A 273 2.98 -19.14 3.43
N GLU A 274 2.18 -18.90 4.47
CA GLU A 274 0.73 -18.87 4.36
C GLU A 274 0.26 -17.70 3.50
N THR A 275 0.91 -16.54 3.62
CA THR A 275 0.51 -15.32 2.90
C THR A 275 1.04 -15.25 1.46
N TYR A 276 2.29 -15.65 1.19
CA TYR A 276 2.99 -15.32 -0.06
C TYR A 276 3.51 -16.52 -0.86
N ALA A 277 3.71 -17.68 -0.22
CA ALA A 277 4.20 -18.87 -0.94
C ALA A 277 3.11 -19.50 -1.83
N GLY A 278 1.83 -19.18 -1.57
CA GLY A 278 0.71 -19.75 -2.31
C GLY A 278 0.58 -21.26 -2.08
N PRO A 279 0.13 -22.04 -3.07
CA PRO A 279 -0.02 -23.48 -2.91
C PRO A 279 1.33 -24.21 -2.79
N SER A 280 2.38 -23.72 -3.45
CA SER A 280 3.71 -24.33 -3.49
C SER A 280 4.52 -24.04 -2.22
N LEU A 281 5.07 -25.09 -1.61
CA LEU A 281 5.99 -24.98 -0.47
C LEU A 281 7.40 -24.56 -0.89
N ASP A 282 7.75 -24.75 -2.17
CA ASP A 282 9.10 -24.51 -2.70
C ASP A 282 9.31 -23.06 -3.14
N ARG A 283 8.29 -22.20 -2.97
CA ARG A 283 8.41 -20.80 -3.34
C ARG A 283 9.36 -20.10 -2.36
N PRO A 284 10.42 -19.44 -2.87
CA PRO A 284 11.37 -18.71 -2.03
C PRO A 284 10.69 -17.53 -1.35
N PHE A 285 11.32 -17.05 -0.28
CA PHE A 285 10.91 -15.82 0.39
C PHE A 285 10.90 -14.64 -0.62
N PRO A 286 9.87 -13.78 -0.63
CA PRO A 286 9.79 -12.62 -1.52
C PRO A 286 11.05 -11.72 -1.44
N PRO A 287 11.56 -11.19 -2.56
CA PRO A 287 12.68 -10.26 -2.53
C PRO A 287 12.30 -8.97 -1.79
N VAL A 288 13.29 -8.34 -1.15
CA VAL A 288 13.17 -7.04 -0.50
C VAL A 288 13.83 -5.98 -1.37
N LEU A 289 13.03 -5.05 -1.88
CA LEU A 289 13.41 -4.03 -2.84
C LEU A 289 13.53 -2.67 -2.13
N PHE A 290 14.74 -2.10 -2.12
CA PHE A 290 14.99 -0.76 -1.59
C PHE A 290 15.05 0.26 -2.72
N VAL A 291 14.20 1.27 -2.66
CA VAL A 291 14.16 2.39 -3.61
C VAL A 291 14.61 3.66 -2.92
N PHE A 292 15.76 4.20 -3.34
CA PHE A 292 16.31 5.44 -2.82
C PHE A 292 15.73 6.64 -3.57
N ALA A 293 15.00 7.48 -2.86
CA ALA A 293 14.32 8.66 -3.38
C ALA A 293 14.95 9.97 -2.87
N PRO A 294 14.85 11.08 -3.62
CA PRO A 294 15.51 12.33 -3.26
C PRO A 294 14.92 12.94 -1.99
N ALA A 295 15.79 13.50 -1.15
CA ALA A 295 15.42 14.25 0.04
C ALA A 295 16.28 15.52 0.19
N PRO A 296 15.70 16.66 0.60
CA PRO A 296 16.47 17.86 0.88
C PRO A 296 17.52 17.62 1.97
N ARG A 297 18.72 18.20 1.80
CA ARG A 297 19.82 18.14 2.79
C ARG A 297 20.24 16.71 3.14
N ARG A 298 20.12 15.79 2.17
CA ARG A 298 20.65 14.42 2.23
C ARG A 298 21.52 14.18 1.01
N ALA A 299 22.43 13.21 1.13
CA ALA A 299 23.22 12.76 -0.01
C ALA A 299 22.31 12.33 -1.16
N ALA A 300 22.81 12.47 -2.39
CA ALA A 300 22.08 12.08 -3.58
C ALA A 300 21.64 10.59 -3.49
N PRO A 301 20.48 10.22 -4.06
CA PRO A 301 19.98 8.85 -4.00
C PRO A 301 21.00 7.79 -4.42
N ALA A 302 21.76 8.04 -5.50
CA ALA A 302 22.79 7.11 -5.97
C ALA A 302 23.93 6.90 -4.94
N THR A 303 24.34 7.97 -4.25
CA THR A 303 25.33 7.86 -3.16
C THR A 303 24.78 7.08 -1.98
N ARG A 304 23.51 7.31 -1.62
CA ARG A 304 22.85 6.57 -0.54
C ARG A 304 22.69 5.09 -0.88
N GLU A 305 22.26 4.80 -2.12
CA GLU A 305 22.15 3.45 -2.66
C GLU A 305 23.49 2.74 -2.56
N ALA A 306 24.57 3.32 -3.08
CA ALA A 306 25.90 2.72 -3.06
C ALA A 306 26.40 2.41 -1.64
N VAL A 307 26.29 3.38 -0.72
CA VAL A 307 26.73 3.19 0.67
C VAL A 307 25.89 2.15 1.40
N PHE A 308 24.57 2.15 1.19
CA PHE A 308 23.71 1.12 1.78
C PHE A 308 24.03 -0.26 1.20
N HIS A 309 24.18 -0.35 -0.12
CA HIS A 309 24.50 -1.59 -0.82
C HIS A 309 25.80 -2.20 -0.27
N GLU A 310 26.85 -1.40 -0.10
CA GLU A 310 28.12 -1.83 0.50
C GLU A 310 27.95 -2.31 1.96
N ARG A 311 27.21 -1.57 2.78
CA ARG A 311 26.95 -1.95 4.18
C ARG A 311 26.11 -3.21 4.30
N ALA A 312 25.10 -3.36 3.44
CA ALA A 312 24.20 -4.51 3.45
C ALA A 312 24.92 -5.82 3.09
N ARG A 313 26.00 -5.76 2.28
CA ARG A 313 26.86 -6.94 1.98
C ARG A 313 27.46 -7.58 3.24
N HIS A 314 27.64 -6.80 4.31
CA HIS A 314 28.28 -7.24 5.55
C HIS A 314 27.29 -7.74 6.61
N VAL A 315 25.99 -7.69 6.35
CA VAL A 315 24.98 -8.21 7.29
C VAL A 315 24.81 -9.72 7.06
N SER A 316 25.15 -10.49 8.09
CA SER A 316 25.40 -11.94 8.09
C SER A 316 24.26 -12.87 7.62
N GLY A 317 23.10 -12.33 7.24
CA GLY A 317 21.95 -13.09 6.69
C GLY A 317 21.52 -12.67 5.28
N VAL A 318 22.00 -11.52 4.78
CA VAL A 318 21.49 -10.89 3.55
C VAL A 318 21.95 -11.60 2.29
N ASN A 319 23.18 -12.16 2.26
CA ASN A 319 23.71 -12.79 1.04
C ASN A 319 23.25 -14.25 0.83
N TYR A 320 22.67 -14.90 1.84
CA TYR A 320 22.36 -16.34 1.75
C TYR A 320 20.89 -16.71 1.89
N ARG A 321 20.05 -15.85 2.51
CA ARG A 321 18.66 -16.23 2.86
C ARG A 321 17.58 -15.24 2.39
N LEU A 322 17.96 -14.03 2.02
CA LEU A 322 17.07 -13.01 1.48
C LEU A 322 17.62 -12.54 0.13
N THR A 323 16.74 -12.26 -0.83
CA THR A 323 17.15 -11.50 -2.01
C THR A 323 16.92 -10.03 -1.71
N VAL A 324 18.00 -9.25 -1.56
CA VAL A 324 17.91 -7.80 -1.35
C VAL A 324 18.40 -7.09 -2.60
N ALA A 325 17.54 -6.26 -3.19
CA ALA A 325 17.88 -5.48 -4.36
C ALA A 325 17.69 -3.98 -4.08
N THR A 326 18.57 -3.16 -4.64
CA THR A 326 18.58 -1.71 -4.45
C THR A 326 18.46 -1.01 -5.80
N THR A 327 17.76 0.11 -5.83
CA THR A 327 17.72 1.01 -6.99
C THR A 327 17.48 2.45 -6.54
N THR A 328 17.57 3.40 -7.46
CA THR A 328 17.10 4.77 -7.23
C THR A 328 15.73 5.00 -7.87
N LEU A 329 14.92 5.87 -7.28
CA LEU A 329 13.63 6.24 -7.85
C LEU A 329 13.76 6.80 -9.28
N ALA A 330 14.84 7.53 -9.57
CA ALA A 330 15.10 8.07 -10.90
C ALA A 330 15.34 6.97 -11.95
N GLN A 331 16.13 5.94 -11.64
CA GLN A 331 16.33 4.80 -12.55
C GLN A 331 15.04 4.02 -12.74
N LEU A 332 14.35 3.73 -11.63
CA LEU A 332 13.13 2.96 -11.66
C LEU A 332 12.03 3.63 -12.49
N THR A 333 11.81 4.93 -12.29
CA THR A 333 10.79 5.69 -13.05
C THR A 333 11.22 6.01 -14.49
N GLY A 334 12.52 6.06 -14.77
CA GLY A 334 13.03 6.37 -16.10
C GLY A 334 13.12 5.17 -17.04
N GLN A 335 13.38 3.98 -16.49
CA GLN A 335 13.60 2.77 -17.28
C GLN A 335 12.56 1.67 -17.02
N GLY A 336 11.91 1.66 -15.85
CA GLY A 336 11.01 0.59 -15.45
C GLY A 336 11.71 -0.54 -14.67
N PRO A 337 10.98 -1.30 -13.83
CA PRO A 337 11.51 -2.42 -13.06
C PRO A 337 11.87 -3.66 -13.89
N ASP A 338 11.31 -3.81 -15.09
CA ASP A 338 11.60 -4.87 -16.06
C ASP A 338 12.95 -4.68 -16.76
N GLN A 339 13.53 -3.48 -16.66
CA GLN A 339 14.86 -3.17 -17.18
C GLN A 339 15.97 -3.40 -16.14
N PRO A 340 17.25 -3.45 -16.55
CA PRO A 340 18.41 -3.60 -15.66
C PRO A 340 18.62 -2.41 -14.70
N VAL A 341 17.72 -2.25 -13.72
CA VAL A 341 17.75 -1.14 -12.75
C VAL A 341 18.10 -1.60 -11.34
N TRP A 342 18.09 -2.90 -11.06
CA TRP A 342 18.27 -3.44 -9.71
C TRP A 342 19.69 -3.94 -9.45
N ARG A 343 20.37 -3.38 -8.45
CA ARG A 343 21.61 -3.95 -7.94
C ARG A 343 21.32 -4.94 -6.83
N VAL A 344 21.84 -6.15 -6.91
CA VAL A 344 21.59 -7.18 -5.90
C VAL A 344 22.71 -7.19 -4.87
N VAL A 345 22.37 -7.08 -3.59
CA VAL A 345 23.34 -7.14 -2.50
C VAL A 345 24.02 -8.52 -2.51
N GLY A 346 25.36 -8.53 -2.43
CA GLY A 346 26.15 -9.76 -2.49
C GLY A 346 26.45 -10.28 -3.91
N HIS A 347 25.90 -9.63 -4.95
CA HIS A 347 26.10 -10.01 -6.35
C HIS A 347 26.63 -8.82 -7.17
N GLY A 348 27.92 -8.86 -7.53
CA GLY A 348 28.54 -7.96 -8.50
C GLY A 348 28.22 -6.46 -8.34
N GLU A 349 28.53 -5.70 -9.39
CA GLU A 349 28.06 -4.31 -9.56
C GLU A 349 26.96 -4.23 -10.63
N ASP A 350 26.72 -5.33 -11.36
CA ASP A 350 25.77 -5.39 -12.46
C ASP A 350 24.34 -5.20 -11.99
N ARG A 351 23.56 -4.52 -12.82
CA ARG A 351 22.13 -4.34 -12.61
C ARG A 351 21.35 -5.42 -13.34
N LEU A 352 20.27 -5.87 -12.72
CA LEU A 352 19.39 -6.91 -13.23
C LEU A 352 17.97 -6.36 -13.39
N ALA A 353 17.22 -6.97 -14.30
CA ALA A 353 15.78 -6.83 -14.38
C ALA A 353 15.12 -7.51 -13.17
N LEU A 354 13.93 -7.05 -12.77
CA LEU A 354 13.19 -7.64 -11.65
C LEU A 354 12.95 -9.15 -11.81
N ALA A 355 12.63 -9.59 -13.03
CA ALA A 355 12.40 -11.00 -13.35
C ALA A 355 13.68 -11.87 -13.25
N MET A 356 14.86 -11.23 -13.30
CA MET A 356 16.18 -11.89 -13.28
C MET A 356 16.83 -11.87 -11.90
N LEU A 357 16.15 -11.35 -10.87
CA LEU A 357 16.67 -11.37 -9.51
C LEU A 357 16.87 -12.82 -9.04
N PRO A 358 17.96 -13.11 -8.31
CA PRO A 358 18.20 -14.45 -7.80
C PRO A 358 17.09 -14.82 -6.81
N LYS A 359 16.70 -16.08 -6.82
CA LYS A 359 15.78 -16.63 -5.82
C LYS A 359 16.53 -16.79 -4.50
N ALA A 360 15.91 -16.39 -3.39
CA ALA A 360 16.45 -16.66 -2.07
C ALA A 360 16.61 -18.18 -1.90
N ARG A 361 17.78 -18.61 -1.39
CA ARG A 361 18.08 -20.03 -1.16
C ARG A 361 17.46 -20.56 0.14
#